data_AF-A0A8I0A8M4-F1
#
_entry.id   AF-A0A8I0A8M4-F1
#
_cell.length_a   1.000
_cell.length_b   1.000
_cell.length_c   1.000
_cell.angle_alpha   90.00
_cell.angle_beta   90.00
_cell.angle_gamma   90.00
#
_symmetry.space_group_name_H-M   'P 1'
#
loop_
_entity.id
_entity.type
_entity.pdbx_description
1 polymer ?
#
loop_
_entity_poly.entity_id
_entity_poly.type
_entity_poly.pdbx_seq_one_letter_code
_entity_poly.pdbx_strand_id
1 'polypeptide(L)'
;MKYRIITIISFIGSTVISLLGGWDKSLQTLIIFMTIDWLTGGILLPIVFQKSPKSQNGALESHAGWKGLCRKAMTLFYVLVGAQLDSLMGTEYVRDAVCIGFICNEALSIIENAGLMGMPLPEILRKSIDALKSEKNA
;
A
#
# COMPACT_ATOMS: atom_id res chain seq x y z
N MET A 1 27.69 18.62 3.90
CA MET A 1 27.09 17.62 2.98
C MET A 1 25.70 17.15 3.42
N LYS A 2 25.48 16.77 4.69
CA LYS A 2 24.18 16.27 5.20
C LYS A 2 22.97 17.16 4.84
N TYR A 3 23.07 18.48 5.05
CA TYR A 3 22.00 19.42 4.72
C TYR A 3 21.66 19.47 3.22
N ARG A 4 22.67 19.41 2.33
CA ARG A 4 22.44 19.42 0.87
C ARG A 4 21.64 18.21 0.41
N ILE A 5 21.91 17.03 0.98
CA ILE A 5 21.21 15.79 0.64
C ILE A 5 19.75 15.88 1.09
N ILE A 6 19.49 16.34 2.31
CA ILE A 6 18.12 16.53 2.83
C ILE A 6 17.36 17.52 1.95
N THR A 7 17.96 18.65 1.58
CA THR A 7 17.31 19.66 0.71
C THR A 7 16.92 19.08 -0.65
N ILE A 8 17.80 18.30 -1.28
CA ILE A 8 17.51 17.68 -2.59
C ILE A 8 16.36 16.68 -2.47
N ILE A 9 16.38 15.82 -1.45
CA ILE A 9 15.32 14.82 -1.22
C ILE A 9 13.99 15.51 -0.93
N SER A 10 13.98 16.52 -0.07
CA SER A 10 12.78 17.29 0.26
C SER A 10 12.22 18.02 -0.96
N PHE A 11 13.08 18.57 -1.82
CA PHE A 11 12.66 19.22 -3.05
C PHE A 11 11.97 18.24 -4.01
N ILE A 12 12.59 17.09 -4.25
CA ILE A 12 12.01 16.03 -5.10
C ILE A 12 10.69 15.53 -4.49
N GLY A 13 10.68 15.22 -3.20
CA GLY A 13 9.48 14.75 -2.50
C GLY A 13 8.33 15.76 -2.56
N SER A 14 8.62 17.05 -2.31
CA SER A 14 7.64 18.12 -2.41
C SER A 14 7.06 18.25 -3.82
N THR A 15 7.92 18.14 -4.84
CA THR A 15 7.49 18.17 -6.25
C THR A 15 6.57 17.00 -6.57
N VAL A 16 6.94 15.78 -6.15
CA VAL A 16 6.12 14.57 -6.36
C VAL A 16 4.76 14.69 -5.66
N ILE A 17 4.72 15.13 -4.40
CA ILE A 17 3.48 15.31 -3.65
C ILE A 17 2.58 16.36 -4.33
N SER A 18 3.17 17.42 -4.86
CA SER A 18 2.43 18.45 -5.60
C SER A 18 1.78 17.86 -6.86
N LEU A 19 2.47 16.98 -7.58
CA LEU A 19 1.92 16.28 -8.75
C LEU A 19 0.79 15.29 -8.38
N LEU A 20 0.84 14.69 -7.20
CA LEU A 20 -0.24 13.84 -6.68
C LEU A 20 -1.50 14.62 -6.27
N GLY A 21 -1.55 15.92 -6.52
CA GLY A 21 -2.68 16.79 -6.18
C GLY A 21 -2.60 17.39 -4.76
N GLY A 22 -1.47 17.24 -4.07
CA GLY A 22 -1.24 17.85 -2.76
C GLY A 22 -1.14 16.84 -1.61
N TRP A 23 -1.07 17.35 -0.37
CA TRP A 23 -0.86 16.57 0.85
C TRP A 23 -2.12 16.55 1.75
N ASP A 24 -3.20 16.00 1.23
CA ASP A 24 -4.48 15.92 1.94
C ASP A 24 -4.61 14.65 2.81
N LYS A 25 -5.79 14.48 3.43
CA LYS A 25 -6.10 13.35 4.30
C LYS A 25 -6.24 12.02 3.57
N SER A 26 -6.69 12.01 2.31
CA SER A 26 -6.87 10.77 1.55
C SER A 26 -5.50 10.19 1.20
N LEU A 27 -4.58 11.03 0.71
CA LEU A 27 -3.20 10.62 0.43
C LEU A 27 -2.41 10.24 1.69
N GLN A 28 -2.53 11.03 2.77
CA GLN A 28 -1.88 10.70 4.06
C GLN A 28 -2.32 9.32 4.57
N THR A 29 -3.62 9.05 4.53
CA THR A 29 -4.19 7.78 5.01
C THR A 29 -3.72 6.61 4.15
N LEU A 30 -3.70 6.78 2.82
CA LEU A 30 -3.18 5.77 1.91
C LEU A 30 -1.72 5.42 2.23
N ILE A 31 -0.85 6.41 2.39
CA ILE A 31 0.57 6.19 2.70
C ILE A 31 0.75 5.48 4.04
N ILE A 32 -0.04 5.84 5.06
CA ILE A 32 -0.02 5.16 6.36
C ILE A 32 -0.40 3.68 6.20
N PHE A 33 -1.48 3.38 5.50
CA PHE A 33 -1.95 2.01 5.28
C PHE A 33 -0.94 1.19 4.48
N MET A 34 -0.38 1.76 3.42
CA MET A 34 0.70 1.15 2.64
C MET A 34 1.93 0.83 3.50
N THR A 35 2.29 1.74 4.40
CA THR A 35 3.42 1.57 5.33
C THR A 35 3.14 0.43 6.31
N ILE A 36 1.95 0.41 6.93
CA ILE A 36 1.55 -0.65 7.87
C ILE A 36 1.50 -2.01 7.16
N ASP A 37 0.93 -2.10 5.97
CA ASP A 37 0.92 -3.36 5.20
C ASP A 37 2.34 -3.85 4.88
N TRP A 38 3.23 -2.95 4.47
CA TRP A 38 4.61 -3.32 4.17
C TRP A 38 5.37 -3.77 5.43
N LEU A 39 5.17 -3.10 6.57
CA LEU A 39 5.78 -3.51 7.84
C LEU A 39 5.24 -4.87 8.31
N THR A 40 3.92 -5.07 8.26
CA THR A 40 3.28 -6.30 8.74
C THR A 40 3.57 -7.49 7.83
N GLY A 41 3.32 -7.36 6.53
CA GLY A 41 3.46 -8.45 5.58
C GLY A 41 4.86 -8.62 5.00
N GLY A 42 5.60 -7.52 4.84
CA GLY A 42 6.94 -7.53 4.26
C GLY A 42 8.07 -7.77 5.25
N ILE A 43 7.89 -7.38 6.52
CA ILE A 43 8.95 -7.45 7.55
C ILE A 43 8.56 -8.38 8.70
N LEU A 44 7.44 -8.14 9.37
CA LEU A 44 7.08 -8.87 10.60
C LEU A 44 6.75 -10.34 10.33
N LEU A 45 5.92 -10.63 9.31
CA LEU A 45 5.55 -12.01 8.97
C LEU A 45 6.77 -12.90 8.59
N PRO A 46 7.69 -12.45 7.71
CA PRO A 46 8.85 -13.27 7.35
C PRO A 46 9.91 -13.40 8.46
N ILE A 47 10.12 -12.37 9.29
CA ILE A 47 11.15 -12.39 10.34
C ILE A 47 10.69 -13.18 11.56
N VAL A 48 9.49 -12.91 12.07
CA VAL A 48 9.05 -13.41 13.38
C VAL A 48 8.28 -14.72 13.24
N PHE A 49 7.46 -14.84 12.20
CA PHE A 49 6.56 -15.98 12.05
C PHE A 49 7.05 -17.00 11.01
N GLN A 50 8.12 -16.71 10.26
CA GLN A 50 8.62 -17.50 9.12
C GLN A 50 7.52 -17.93 8.12
N LYS A 51 6.41 -17.18 8.13
CA LYS A 51 5.21 -17.42 7.33
C LYS A 51 5.05 -16.21 6.42
N SER A 52 6.00 -16.04 5.50
CA SER A 52 5.82 -15.11 4.41
C SER A 52 4.87 -15.71 3.37
N PRO A 53 3.66 -15.16 3.15
CA PRO A 53 2.83 -15.53 2.00
C PRO A 53 3.42 -14.98 0.68
N LYS A 54 4.49 -14.18 0.73
CA LYS A 54 5.09 -13.48 -0.42
C LYS A 54 6.45 -14.04 -0.86
N SER A 55 7.01 -15.05 -0.17
CA SER A 55 8.25 -15.77 -0.54
C SER A 55 8.04 -17.29 -0.52
N GLN A 56 8.69 -18.02 -1.43
CA GLN A 56 8.57 -19.49 -1.52
C GLN A 56 9.09 -20.22 -0.27
N ASN A 57 10.01 -19.59 0.49
CA ASN A 57 10.66 -20.21 1.65
C ASN A 57 10.24 -19.61 3.00
N GLY A 58 9.21 -18.74 3.04
CA GLY A 58 8.71 -18.15 4.30
C GLY A 58 9.61 -17.09 4.95
N ALA A 59 10.84 -16.89 4.45
CA ALA A 59 11.82 -15.92 4.93
C ALA A 59 11.81 -14.59 4.15
N LEU A 60 12.58 -13.60 4.63
CA LEU A 60 12.80 -12.34 3.93
C LEU A 60 13.55 -12.56 2.61
N GLU A 61 12.83 -12.55 1.49
CA GLU A 61 13.45 -12.42 0.18
C GLU A 61 13.35 -10.99 -0.33
N SER A 62 14.50 -10.39 -0.61
CA SER A 62 14.60 -9.02 -1.16
C SER A 62 13.82 -8.87 -2.46
N HIS A 63 13.78 -9.90 -3.30
CA HIS A 63 13.02 -9.91 -4.55
C HIS A 63 11.50 -9.85 -4.32
N ALA A 64 10.99 -10.58 -3.32
CA ALA A 64 9.58 -10.51 -2.92
C ALA A 64 9.22 -9.14 -2.35
N GLY A 65 10.10 -8.57 -1.51
CA GLY A 65 9.96 -7.22 -0.97
C GLY A 65 9.95 -6.14 -2.07
N TRP A 66 10.85 -6.26 -3.05
CA TRP A 66 10.93 -5.36 -4.20
C TRP A 66 9.66 -5.41 -5.05
N LYS A 67 9.16 -6.61 -5.38
CA LYS A 67 7.90 -6.79 -6.11
C LYS A 67 6.70 -6.21 -5.34
N GLY A 68 6.73 -6.28 -4.01
CA GLY A 68 5.74 -5.61 -3.16
C GLY A 68 5.81 -4.08 -3.29
N LEU A 69 7.02 -3.52 -3.21
CA LEU A 69 7.24 -2.08 -3.30
C LEU A 69 6.88 -1.52 -4.70
N CYS A 70 7.23 -2.21 -5.78
CA CYS A 70 6.85 -1.80 -7.14
C CYS A 70 5.33 -1.75 -7.32
N ARG A 71 4.58 -2.68 -6.72
CA ARG A 71 3.11 -2.63 -6.75
C ARG A 71 2.57 -1.39 -6.03
N LYS A 72 3.15 -1.03 -4.88
CA LYS A 72 2.79 0.20 -4.16
C LYS A 72 3.15 1.47 -4.95
N ALA A 73 4.26 1.47 -5.69
CA ALA A 73 4.59 2.56 -6.61
C ALA A 73 3.53 2.71 -7.72
N MET A 74 3.03 1.61 -8.28
CA MET A 74 1.91 1.65 -9.25
C MET A 74 0.64 2.24 -8.67
N THR A 75 0.32 1.95 -7.40
CA THR A 75 -0.79 2.60 -6.71
C THR A 75 -0.65 4.12 -6.69
N LEU A 76 0.54 4.65 -6.39
CA LEU A 76 0.78 6.09 -6.42
C LEU A 76 0.69 6.66 -7.84
N PHE A 77 1.06 5.91 -8.88
CA PHE A 77 0.80 6.32 -10.26
C PHE A 77 -0.69 6.40 -10.59
N TYR A 78 -1.53 5.52 -10.06
CA TYR A 78 -2.99 5.67 -10.22
C TYR A 78 -3.53 6.90 -9.51
N VAL A 79 -3.01 7.23 -8.32
CA VAL A 79 -3.36 8.48 -7.62
C VAL A 79 -2.94 9.70 -8.45
N LEU A 80 -1.74 9.68 -9.06
CA LEU A 80 -1.29 10.72 -9.99
C LEU A 80 -2.27 10.89 -11.16
N VAL A 81 -2.68 9.79 -11.79
CA VAL A 81 -3.67 9.84 -12.88
C VAL A 81 -4.99 10.44 -12.39
N GLY A 82 -5.47 10.03 -11.22
CA GLY A 82 -6.68 10.59 -10.61
C GLY A 82 -6.56 12.10 -10.36
N ALA A 83 -5.43 12.56 -9.84
CA ALA A 83 -5.16 13.98 -9.60
C ALA A 83 -5.14 14.79 -10.90
N GLN A 84 -4.55 14.25 -11.97
CA GLN A 84 -4.54 14.91 -13.27
C GLN A 84 -5.93 14.95 -13.92
N LEU A 85 -6.75 13.92 -13.71
CA LEU A 85 -8.14 13.91 -14.17
C LEU A 85 -8.99 14.94 -13.43
N ASP A 86 -8.86 15.01 -12.10
CA ASP A 86 -9.52 16.04 -11.28
C ASP A 86 -9.14 17.45 -11.75
N SER A 87 -7.84 17.70 -11.98
CA SER A 87 -7.35 18.98 -12.51
C SER A 87 -7.91 19.30 -13.90
N LEU A 88 -7.99 18.31 -14.79
CA LEU A 88 -8.53 18.48 -16.15
C LEU A 88 -10.04 18.75 -16.15
N MET A 89 -10.78 18.07 -15.27
CA MET A 89 -12.25 18.14 -15.21
C MET A 89 -12.75 19.27 -14.29
N GLY A 90 -11.87 19.87 -13.49
CA GLY A 90 -12.26 20.83 -12.45
C GLY A 90 -13.02 20.17 -11.29
N THR A 91 -12.71 18.91 -11.00
CA THR A 91 -13.33 18.12 -9.93
C THR A 91 -12.31 17.84 -8.81
N GLU A 92 -12.80 17.33 -7.67
CA GLU A 92 -11.94 17.02 -6.50
C GLU A 92 -12.19 15.61 -5.94
N TYR A 93 -12.98 14.78 -6.63
CA TYR A 93 -13.45 13.50 -6.09
C TYR A 93 -12.83 12.27 -6.74
N VAL A 94 -12.23 12.39 -7.93
CA VAL A 94 -11.68 11.23 -8.66
C VAL A 94 -10.44 10.69 -7.95
N ARG A 95 -9.50 11.57 -7.61
CA ARG A 95 -8.29 11.22 -6.86
C ARG A 95 -8.66 10.61 -5.51
N ASP A 96 -9.59 11.23 -4.79
CA ASP A 96 -10.00 10.76 -3.47
C ASP A 96 -10.67 9.38 -3.54
N ALA A 97 -11.50 9.12 -4.55
CA ALA A 97 -12.06 7.79 -4.80
C ALA A 97 -10.97 6.74 -5.07
N VAL A 98 -9.95 7.08 -5.87
CA VAL A 98 -8.79 6.21 -6.11
C VAL A 98 -8.05 5.93 -4.80
N CYS A 99 -7.77 6.97 -4.00
CA CYS A 99 -7.14 6.81 -2.69
C CYS A 99 -7.95 5.87 -1.78
N ILE A 100 -9.25 6.09 -1.65
CA ILE A 100 -10.14 5.27 -0.82
C ILE A 100 -10.15 3.81 -1.29
N GLY A 101 -10.26 3.58 -2.61
CA GLY A 101 -10.22 2.22 -3.17
C GLY A 101 -8.93 1.48 -2.80
N PHE A 102 -7.78 2.15 -2.89
CA PHE A 102 -6.52 1.56 -2.48
C PHE A 102 -6.34 1.44 -0.96
N ILE A 103 -6.89 2.36 -0.16
CA ILE A 103 -6.95 2.22 1.30
C ILE A 103 -7.70 0.94 1.67
N CYS A 104 -8.84 0.66 1.04
CA CYS A 104 -9.57 -0.59 1.25
C CYS A 104 -8.74 -1.82 0.89
N ASN A 105 -8.00 -1.79 -0.23
CA ASN A 105 -7.10 -2.87 -0.62
C ASN A 105 -6.00 -3.12 0.41
N GLU A 106 -5.37 -2.06 0.91
CA GLU A 106 -4.33 -2.15 1.95
C GLU A 106 -4.92 -2.61 3.29
N ALA A 107 -6.13 -2.18 3.65
CA ALA A 107 -6.83 -2.62 4.85
C ALA A 107 -7.09 -4.13 4.84
N LEU A 108 -7.56 -4.68 3.71
CA LEU A 108 -7.75 -6.11 3.55
C LEU A 108 -6.43 -6.88 3.69
N SER A 109 -5.35 -6.37 3.09
CA SER A 109 -4.02 -6.97 3.21
C SER A 109 -3.51 -6.96 4.66
N ILE A 110 -3.73 -5.88 5.42
CA ILE A 110 -3.39 -5.79 6.85
C ILE A 110 -4.19 -6.82 7.67
N ILE A 111 -5.49 -6.92 7.42
CA ILE A 111 -6.38 -7.88 8.10
C ILE A 111 -5.91 -9.31 7.82
N GLU A 112 -5.55 -9.62 6.58
CA GLU A 112 -4.97 -10.92 6.21
C GLU A 112 -3.65 -11.18 6.94
N ASN A 113 -2.73 -10.21 6.95
CA ASN A 113 -1.45 -10.34 7.64
C ASN A 113 -1.64 -10.58 9.14
N ALA A 114 -2.58 -9.88 9.78
CA ALA A 114 -2.92 -10.08 11.19
C ALA A 114 -3.43 -11.51 11.46
N GLY A 115 -4.22 -12.08 10.54
CA GLY A 115 -4.68 -13.46 10.63
C GLY A 115 -3.54 -14.48 10.54
N LEU A 116 -2.57 -14.23 9.66
CA LEU A 116 -1.37 -15.06 9.56
C LEU A 116 -0.50 -14.99 10.83
N MET A 117 -0.56 -13.87 11.57
CA MET A 117 0.07 -13.72 12.89
C MET A 117 -0.72 -14.38 14.03
N GLY A 118 -1.90 -14.95 13.76
CA GLY A 118 -2.73 -15.64 14.75
C GLY A 118 -3.72 -14.75 15.52
N MET A 119 -3.94 -13.51 15.07
CA MET A 119 -5.00 -12.67 15.63
C MET A 119 -6.38 -13.31 15.36
N PRO A 120 -7.33 -13.28 16.31
CA PRO A 120 -8.66 -13.84 16.10
C PRO A 120 -9.41 -13.00 15.05
N LEU A 121 -9.66 -13.59 13.87
CA LEU A 121 -10.57 -13.00 12.88
C LEU A 121 -11.97 -13.58 13.00
N PRO A 122 -13.02 -12.74 12.99
CA PRO A 122 -14.38 -13.17 12.77
C PRO A 122 -14.49 -14.06 11.52
N GLU A 123 -15.26 -15.15 11.61
CA GLU A 123 -15.42 -16.10 10.49
C GLU A 123 -15.88 -15.44 9.20
N ILE A 124 -16.72 -14.40 9.30
CA ILE A 124 -17.25 -13.66 8.16
C ILE A 124 -16.11 -13.02 7.36
N LEU A 125 -15.15 -12.39 8.04
CA LEU A 125 -13.99 -11.77 7.38
C LEU A 125 -13.09 -12.83 6.75
N ARG A 126 -12.88 -13.94 7.43
CA ARG A 126 -12.07 -15.05 6.90
C ARG A 126 -12.68 -15.63 5.63
N LYS A 127 -13.99 -15.92 5.65
CA LYS A 127 -14.73 -16.45 4.48
C LYS A 127 -14.71 -15.47 3.31
N SER A 128 -14.89 -14.17 3.56
CA SER A 128 -14.83 -13.15 2.51
C SER A 128 -13.44 -13.06 1.88
N ILE A 129 -12.37 -13.11 2.67
CA ILE A 129 -10.99 -13.12 2.16
C ILE A 129 -10.71 -14.38 1.34
N ASP A 130 -11.15 -15.55 1.82
CA ASP A 130 -10.97 -16.83 1.12
C ASP A 130 -11.74 -16.87 -0.21
N ALA A 131 -12.95 -16.32 -0.26
CA ALA A 131 -13.73 -16.19 -1.50
C ALA A 131 -12.99 -15.35 -2.54
N LEU A 132 -12.45 -14.18 -2.15
CA LEU A 132 -11.66 -13.32 -3.03
C LEU A 132 -10.39 -14.02 -3.57
N LYS A 133 -9.79 -14.93 -2.80
CA LYS A 133 -8.64 -15.73 -3.27
C LYS A 133 -9.04 -16.78 -4.29
N SER A 134 -10.19 -17.43 -4.11
CA SER A 134 -10.66 -18.46 -5.04
C SER A 134 -10.92 -17.90 -6.43
N GLU A 135 -11.45 -16.68 -6.51
CA GLU A 135 -11.72 -15.99 -7.77
C GLU A 135 -10.44 -15.53 -8.47
N LYS A 136 -9.42 -15.09 -7.72
CA LYS A 136 -8.14 -14.63 -8.28
C LYS A 136 -7.28 -15.75 -8.88
N ASN A 137 -7.56 -17.01 -8.54
CA ASN A 137 -6.85 -18.20 -9.01
C ASN A 137 -7.63 -19.00 -10.07
N ALA A 138 -8.82 -18.54 -10.46
CA ALA A 138 -9.63 -19.09 -11.55
C ALA A 138 -9.31 -18.38 -12.87
#